data_AF-A0A1V3MU83-F1
#
_entry.id   AF-A0A1V3MU83-F1
#
_cell.length_a   1.000
_cell.length_b   1.000
_cell.length_c   1.000
_cell.angle_alpha   90.00
_cell.angle_beta   90.00
_cell.angle_gamma   90.00
#
_symmetry.space_group_name_H-M   'P 1'
#
loop_
_entity.id
_entity.type
_entity.pdbx_description
1 polymer ?
#
loop_
_entity_poly.entity_id
_entity_poly.type
_entity_poly.pdbx_seq_one_letter_code
_entity_poly.pdbx_strand_id
1 'polypeptide(L)'
;MKHITQKTSVGRLIMQRKFCLANEFLSPLGKIIQEGFAHRAKQGKGKRLIPRNLALAHTIRYAVKGDFPNLFIDPALILLSDGHVKEINIRKTQRMGSNVSVSFDGGTLTKMNHDDEIQLVAYHVEGRVAVRSHRTVNRSKKLISLSLPDYLMQVQQLHLYILVCDRDGICYSRSQYVGVV
;
A
#
# COMPACT_ATOMS: atom_id res chain seq x y z
N MET A 1 -4.04 -46.78 17.28
CA MET A 1 -3.39 -45.44 17.31
C MET A 1 -2.82 -45.14 15.93
N LYS A 2 -3.38 -44.20 15.17
CA LYS A 2 -2.85 -43.81 13.86
C LYS A 2 -1.87 -42.65 14.04
N HIS A 3 -0.57 -42.94 14.06
CA HIS A 3 0.46 -41.92 13.84
C HIS A 3 0.54 -41.65 12.34
N ILE A 4 -0.23 -40.67 11.85
CA ILE A 4 0.05 -40.05 10.55
C ILE A 4 1.00 -38.90 10.84
N THR A 5 2.30 -39.18 10.84
CA THR A 5 3.32 -38.15 10.77
C THR A 5 3.22 -37.51 9.39
N GLN A 6 2.37 -36.48 9.24
CA GLN A 6 2.27 -35.74 7.98
C GLN A 6 3.63 -35.11 7.68
N LYS A 7 4.39 -35.73 6.77
CA LYS A 7 5.54 -35.12 6.12
C LYS A 7 5.02 -33.87 5.39
N THR A 8 5.17 -32.71 6.01
CA THR A 8 4.67 -31.45 5.46
C THR A 8 5.36 -31.26 4.10
N SER A 9 4.58 -31.22 3.01
CA SER A 9 5.16 -31.06 1.68
C SER A 9 5.91 -29.72 1.61
N VAL A 10 7.00 -29.68 0.85
CA VAL A 10 7.78 -28.45 0.64
C VAL A 10 6.88 -27.31 0.17
N GLY A 11 5.91 -27.60 -0.71
CA GLY A 11 4.90 -26.62 -1.14
C GLY A 11 4.08 -26.00 -0.01
N ARG A 12 3.71 -26.78 1.02
CA ARG A 12 3.00 -26.26 2.20
C ARG A 12 3.90 -25.34 3.04
N LEU A 13 5.18 -25.68 3.21
CA LEU A 13 6.15 -24.82 3.90
C LEU A 13 6.37 -23.49 3.16
N ILE A 14 6.51 -23.56 1.83
CA ILE A 14 6.62 -22.37 0.97
C ILE A 14 5.41 -21.46 1.17
N MET A 15 4.20 -22.01 1.05
CA MET A 15 2.98 -21.21 1.16
C MET A 15 2.83 -20.59 2.56
N GLN A 16 3.12 -21.35 3.62
CA GLN A 16 3.12 -20.84 4.99
C GLN A 16 4.11 -19.68 5.16
N ARG A 17 5.32 -19.79 4.60
CA ARG A 17 6.32 -18.71 4.66
C ARG A 17 5.88 -17.48 3.89
N LYS A 18 5.30 -17.64 2.68
CA LYS A 18 4.73 -16.52 1.90
C LYS A 18 3.63 -15.80 2.68
N PHE A 19 2.72 -16.54 3.30
CA PHE A 19 1.65 -15.97 4.13
C PHE A 19 2.17 -15.21 5.34
N CYS A 20 3.16 -15.75 6.04
CA CYS A 20 3.80 -15.12 7.19
C CYS A 20 4.46 -13.78 6.78
N LEU A 21 5.31 -13.80 5.76
CA LEU A 21 5.97 -12.59 5.24
C LEU A 21 4.97 -11.52 4.82
N ALA A 22 3.95 -11.90 4.04
CA ALA A 22 2.95 -10.95 3.57
C ALA A 22 2.11 -10.37 4.73
N ASN A 23 1.73 -11.18 5.72
CA ASN A 23 0.98 -10.68 6.87
C ASN A 23 1.79 -9.71 7.73
N GLU A 24 3.06 -10.02 7.99
CA GLU A 24 3.97 -9.16 8.74
C GLU A 24 4.16 -7.82 8.03
N PHE A 25 4.38 -7.85 6.71
CA PHE A 25 4.54 -6.64 5.91
C PHE A 25 3.28 -5.76 5.88
N LEU A 26 2.09 -6.36 5.74
CA LEU A 26 0.82 -5.64 5.62
C LEU A 26 0.20 -5.25 6.97
N SER A 27 0.73 -5.73 8.10
CA SER A 27 0.18 -5.43 9.42
C SER A 27 0.10 -3.93 9.73
N PRO A 28 1.19 -3.14 9.62
CA PRO A 28 1.15 -1.71 9.92
C PRO A 28 0.33 -0.89 8.92
N LEU A 29 0.03 -1.46 7.75
CA LEU A 29 -0.76 -0.85 6.68
C LEU A 29 -2.26 -1.17 6.81
N GLY A 30 -2.68 -1.90 7.86
CA GLY A 30 -4.00 -2.49 7.98
C GLY A 30 -5.17 -1.51 7.81
N LYS A 31 -5.11 -0.33 8.44
CA LYS A 31 -6.16 0.69 8.32
C LYS A 31 -6.24 1.28 6.91
N ILE A 32 -5.09 1.56 6.29
CA ILE A 32 -4.99 2.09 4.92
C ILE A 32 -5.56 1.06 3.93
N ILE A 33 -5.19 -0.22 4.08
CA ILE A 33 -5.70 -1.32 3.24
C ILE A 33 -7.21 -1.50 3.42
N GLN A 34 -7.70 -1.39 4.66
CA GLN A 34 -9.11 -1.53 4.95
C GLN A 34 -9.95 -0.48 4.22
N GLU A 35 -9.48 0.77 4.19
CA GLU A 35 -10.10 1.88 3.46
C GLU A 35 -9.90 1.71 1.93
N GLY A 36 -8.67 1.51 1.48
CA GLY A 36 -8.27 1.47 0.07
C GLY A 36 -8.87 0.33 -0.76
N PHE A 37 -9.24 -0.79 -0.12
CA PHE A 37 -9.92 -1.92 -0.79
C PHE A 37 -11.42 -1.99 -0.46
N ALA A 38 -11.98 -1.06 0.33
CA ALA A 38 -13.36 -1.13 0.79
C ALA A 38 -14.37 -1.20 -0.35
N HIS A 39 -14.20 -0.36 -1.39
CA HIS A 39 -15.07 -0.38 -2.56
C HIS A 39 -14.97 -1.71 -3.33
N ARG A 40 -13.74 -2.17 -3.62
CA ARG A 40 -13.48 -3.43 -4.33
C ARG A 40 -14.08 -4.63 -3.61
N ALA A 41 -14.01 -4.64 -2.29
CA ALA A 41 -14.55 -5.71 -1.46
C ALA A 41 -16.09 -5.82 -1.57
N LYS A 42 -16.79 -4.71 -1.81
CA LYS A 42 -18.25 -4.67 -2.01
C LYS A 42 -18.68 -5.16 -3.41
N GLN A 43 -17.79 -5.08 -4.41
CA GLN A 43 -18.06 -5.50 -5.79
C GLN A 43 -18.00 -7.03 -6.01
N GLY A 44 -17.69 -7.82 -4.97
CA GLY A 44 -17.66 -9.28 -5.04
C GLY A 44 -19.07 -9.85 -5.24
N LYS A 45 -19.37 -10.35 -6.44
CA LYS A 45 -20.66 -10.98 -6.83
C LYS A 45 -21.14 -12.01 -5.80
N GLY A 46 -21.99 -11.59 -4.85
CA GLY A 46 -22.63 -12.47 -3.86
C GLY A 46 -21.77 -12.96 -2.69
N LYS A 47 -20.49 -12.55 -2.60
CA LYS A 47 -19.62 -12.88 -1.44
C LYS A 47 -18.93 -11.60 -0.96
N ARG A 48 -19.17 -11.24 0.31
CA ARG A 48 -18.47 -10.13 0.96
C ARG A 48 -16.99 -10.48 1.09
N LEU A 49 -16.18 -9.92 0.19
CA LEU A 49 -14.73 -10.07 0.26
C LEU A 49 -14.21 -9.22 1.44
N ILE A 50 -13.08 -9.61 2.01
CA ILE A 50 -12.43 -8.86 3.09
C ILE A 50 -11.29 -8.04 2.49
N PRO A 51 -11.26 -6.70 2.66
CA PRO A 51 -10.19 -5.83 2.14
C PRO A 51 -8.78 -6.36 2.38
N ARG A 52 -8.47 -6.77 3.62
CA ARG A 52 -7.18 -7.36 3.99
C ARG A 52 -6.84 -8.63 3.20
N ASN A 53 -7.83 -9.48 2.92
CA ASN A 53 -7.60 -10.71 2.15
C ASN A 53 -7.30 -10.42 0.67
N LEU A 54 -7.87 -9.35 0.10
CA LEU A 54 -7.55 -8.92 -1.26
C LEU A 54 -6.10 -8.45 -1.38
N ALA A 55 -5.67 -7.58 -0.46
CA ALA A 55 -4.28 -7.12 -0.39
C ALA A 55 -3.30 -8.27 -0.14
N LEU A 56 -3.65 -9.19 0.77
CA LEU A 56 -2.84 -10.38 1.07
C LEU A 56 -2.70 -11.30 -0.13
N ALA A 57 -3.80 -11.58 -0.85
CA ALA A 57 -3.79 -12.42 -2.04
C ALA A 57 -2.95 -11.79 -3.17
N HIS A 58 -3.05 -10.47 -3.36
CA HIS A 58 -2.20 -9.75 -4.30
C HIS A 58 -0.72 -9.89 -3.91
N THR A 59 -0.39 -9.57 -2.66
CA THR A 59 0.99 -9.60 -2.14
C THR A 59 1.64 -10.97 -2.33
N ILE A 60 0.96 -12.05 -1.95
CA ILE A 60 1.48 -13.41 -2.10
C ILE A 60 1.71 -13.77 -3.57
N ARG A 61 0.83 -13.31 -4.46
CA ARG A 61 0.87 -13.63 -5.88
C ARG A 61 1.97 -12.85 -6.63
N TYR A 62 2.18 -11.58 -6.28
CA TYR A 62 2.99 -10.68 -7.08
C TYR A 62 4.22 -10.13 -6.35
N ALA A 63 4.09 -9.76 -5.08
CA ALA A 63 5.12 -9.03 -4.34
C ALA A 63 6.08 -9.95 -3.56
N VAL A 64 5.69 -11.18 -3.23
CA VAL A 64 6.64 -12.15 -2.67
C VAL A 64 7.58 -12.65 -3.77
N LYS A 65 8.88 -12.39 -3.62
CA LYS A 65 9.96 -12.73 -4.54
C LYS A 65 10.98 -13.67 -3.89
N GLY A 66 11.93 -14.11 -4.71
CA GLY A 66 12.96 -15.08 -4.34
C GLY A 66 12.45 -16.52 -4.33
N ASP A 67 13.35 -17.42 -3.96
CA ASP A 67 13.09 -18.85 -3.83
C ASP A 67 13.21 -19.29 -2.38
N PHE A 68 12.47 -20.33 -1.99
CA PHE A 68 12.53 -20.85 -0.63
C PHE A 68 13.92 -21.42 -0.32
N PRO A 69 14.51 -21.10 0.86
CA PRO A 69 13.92 -20.39 2.00
C PRO A 69 14.06 -18.85 1.98
N ASN A 70 14.79 -18.29 1.02
CA ASN A 70 15.17 -16.88 0.90
C ASN A 70 14.08 -16.02 0.22
N LEU A 71 12.86 -16.12 0.73
CA LEU A 71 11.73 -15.33 0.25
C LEU A 71 11.76 -13.92 0.86
N PHE A 72 11.42 -12.91 0.07
CA PHE A 72 11.31 -11.51 0.52
C PHE A 72 10.13 -10.80 -0.14
N ILE A 73 9.74 -9.64 0.40
CA ILE A 73 8.70 -8.78 -0.19
C ILE A 73 9.39 -7.70 -1.02
N ASP A 74 8.94 -7.53 -2.26
CA ASP A 74 9.23 -6.36 -3.09
C ASP A 74 8.19 -5.26 -2.82
N PRO A 75 8.56 -4.16 -2.13
CA PRO A 75 7.62 -3.09 -1.80
C PRO A 75 7.03 -2.40 -3.03
N ALA A 76 7.73 -2.38 -4.17
CA ALA A 76 7.24 -1.72 -5.38
C ALA A 76 6.00 -2.40 -5.98
N LEU A 77 5.76 -3.66 -5.60
CA LEU A 77 4.64 -4.46 -6.09
C LEU A 77 3.49 -4.56 -5.08
N ILE A 78 3.59 -3.88 -3.94
CA ILE A 78 2.52 -3.85 -2.94
C ILE A 78 1.41 -2.91 -3.37
N LEU A 79 0.17 -3.34 -3.15
CA LEU A 79 -1.00 -2.48 -3.26
C LEU A 79 -1.60 -2.16 -1.89
N LEU A 80 -1.84 -0.88 -1.67
CA LEU A 80 -2.55 -0.34 -0.51
C LEU A 80 -4.02 -0.05 -0.83
N SER A 81 -4.35 0.15 -2.10
CA SER A 81 -5.71 0.33 -2.60
C SER A 81 -5.87 -0.23 -4.01
N ASP A 82 -7.11 -0.58 -4.37
CA ASP A 82 -7.46 -1.06 -5.70
C ASP A 82 -8.90 -0.65 -6.03
N GLY A 83 -9.04 0.34 -6.91
CA GLY A 83 -10.35 0.87 -7.30
C GLY A 83 -10.28 1.67 -8.60
N HIS A 84 -11.38 2.36 -8.92
CA HIS A 84 -11.60 2.95 -10.24
C HIS A 84 -11.31 4.45 -10.31
N VAL A 85 -10.99 5.10 -9.18
CA VAL A 85 -10.56 6.51 -9.21
C VAL A 85 -9.25 6.60 -9.99
N LYS A 86 -9.14 7.61 -10.85
CA LYS A 86 -7.97 7.78 -11.71
C LYS A 86 -6.75 8.14 -10.87
N GLU A 87 -5.63 7.47 -11.16
CA GLU A 87 -4.32 7.79 -10.64
C GLU A 87 -3.82 9.19 -11.09
N ILE A 88 -2.74 9.66 -10.48
CA ILE A 88 -2.05 10.90 -10.87
C ILE A 88 -0.68 10.60 -11.50
N ASN A 89 -0.08 11.60 -12.13
CA ASN A 89 1.25 11.48 -12.69
C ASN A 89 2.28 11.99 -11.69
N ILE A 90 3.13 11.10 -11.18
CA ILE A 90 4.20 11.45 -10.24
C ILE A 90 5.34 12.12 -11.00
N ARG A 91 5.85 13.24 -10.48
CA ARG A 91 6.95 13.99 -11.11
C ARG A 91 8.26 13.79 -10.37
N LYS A 92 8.27 14.04 -9.06
CA LYS A 92 9.47 13.92 -8.22
C LYS A 92 9.08 13.64 -6.79
N THR A 93 9.84 12.76 -6.14
CA THR A 93 9.80 12.49 -4.71
C THR A 93 11.08 12.99 -4.06
N GLN A 94 10.97 13.54 -2.85
CA GLN A 94 12.13 14.02 -2.11
C GLN A 94 11.87 14.03 -0.61
N ARG A 95 12.95 13.83 0.17
CA ARG A 95 12.98 14.00 1.62
C ARG A 95 13.93 15.12 1.99
N MET A 96 13.47 16.00 2.86
CA MET A 96 14.22 17.12 3.42
C MET A 96 14.01 17.16 4.93
N GLY A 97 14.97 16.61 5.68
CA GLY A 97 14.87 16.46 7.13
C GLY A 97 13.64 15.64 7.53
N SER A 98 12.74 16.25 8.30
CA SER A 98 11.48 15.65 8.74
C SER A 98 10.37 15.68 7.69
N ASN A 99 10.56 16.30 6.53
CA ASN A 99 9.49 16.39 5.53
C ASN A 99 9.76 15.52 4.32
N VAL A 100 8.80 14.68 3.97
CA VAL A 100 8.73 13.98 2.68
C VAL A 100 7.73 14.70 1.81
N SER A 101 8.07 14.91 0.53
CA SER A 101 7.17 15.55 -0.41
C SER A 101 7.17 14.84 -1.76
N VAL A 102 6.01 14.86 -2.41
CA VAL A 102 5.80 14.31 -3.74
C VAL A 102 5.17 15.39 -4.60
N SER A 103 5.90 15.80 -5.64
CA SER A 103 5.37 16.64 -6.69
C SER A 103 4.69 15.78 -7.75
N PHE A 104 3.55 16.26 -8.24
CA PHE A 104 2.70 15.51 -9.15
C PHE A 104 1.96 16.44 -10.10
N ASP A 105 1.38 15.83 -11.12
CA ASP A 105 0.43 16.41 -12.04
C ASP A 105 -0.87 15.62 -11.93
N GLY A 106 -1.96 16.30 -11.56
CA GLY A 106 -3.28 15.71 -11.40
C GLY A 106 -3.88 15.16 -12.70
N GLY A 107 -3.25 15.39 -13.85
CA GLY A 107 -3.75 15.03 -15.17
C GLY A 107 -4.92 15.93 -15.58
N THR A 108 -5.77 15.43 -16.49
CA THR A 108 -6.93 16.18 -16.97
C THR A 108 -7.95 16.36 -15.84
N LEU A 109 -8.07 17.60 -15.37
CA LEU A 109 -9.05 17.99 -14.37
C LEU A 109 -10.42 18.21 -15.01
N THR A 110 -11.46 17.69 -14.37
CA THR A 110 -12.87 17.85 -14.73
C THR A 110 -13.65 18.27 -13.50
N LYS A 111 -14.90 18.74 -13.69
CA LYS A 111 -15.80 19.07 -12.57
C LYS A 111 -16.01 17.91 -11.58
N MET A 112 -15.83 16.67 -12.04
CA MET A 112 -16.06 15.46 -11.25
C MET A 112 -14.85 15.01 -10.43
N ASN A 113 -13.64 15.49 -10.74
CA ASN A 113 -12.40 14.87 -10.23
C ASN A 113 -11.37 15.88 -9.69
N HIS A 114 -11.63 17.19 -9.86
CA HIS A 114 -10.69 18.26 -9.48
C HIS A 114 -10.44 18.36 -7.97
N ASP A 115 -11.35 17.83 -7.18
CA ASP A 115 -11.40 17.84 -5.72
C ASP A 115 -11.20 16.45 -5.09
N ASP A 116 -10.87 15.44 -5.90
CA ASP A 116 -10.38 14.17 -5.37
C ASP A 116 -9.13 14.43 -4.52
N GLU A 117 -9.05 13.70 -3.42
CA GLU A 117 -8.05 13.87 -2.39
C GLU A 117 -6.87 12.92 -2.62
N ILE A 118 -5.66 13.44 -2.44
CA ILE A 118 -4.43 12.68 -2.55
C ILE A 118 -3.90 12.40 -1.14
N GLN A 119 -3.51 11.15 -0.91
CA GLN A 119 -2.87 10.68 0.31
C GLN A 119 -1.46 10.18 0.02
N LEU A 120 -0.51 10.61 0.85
CA LEU A 120 0.87 10.13 0.84
C LEU A 120 1.09 9.23 2.06
N VAL A 121 1.62 8.03 1.80
CA VAL A 121 1.99 7.05 2.82
C VAL A 121 3.50 6.84 2.78
N ALA A 122 4.17 6.93 3.92
CA ALA A 122 5.55 6.52 4.08
C ALA A 122 5.60 5.27 4.97
N TYR A 123 6.38 4.28 4.55
CA TYR A 123 6.50 3.00 5.23
C TYR A 123 7.96 2.64 5.49
N HIS A 124 8.32 2.55 6.76
CA HIS A 124 9.59 1.98 7.20
C HIS A 124 9.41 0.47 7.41
N VAL A 125 9.90 -0.32 6.46
CA VAL A 125 9.68 -1.79 6.43
C VAL A 125 10.36 -2.47 7.61
N GLU A 126 11.62 -2.13 7.89
CA GLU A 126 12.40 -2.76 8.97
C GLU A 126 11.78 -2.50 10.34
N GLY A 127 11.40 -1.26 10.62
CA GLY A 127 10.72 -0.89 11.86
C GLY A 127 9.23 -1.24 11.90
N ARG A 128 8.66 -1.72 10.79
CA ARG A 128 7.22 -2.04 10.65
C ARG A 128 6.31 -0.89 11.07
N VAL A 129 6.65 0.34 10.68
CA VAL A 129 5.83 1.53 10.97
C VAL A 129 5.47 2.27 9.69
N ALA A 130 4.17 2.49 9.50
CA ALA A 130 3.62 3.28 8.41
C ALA A 130 2.97 4.56 8.96
N VAL A 131 3.18 5.67 8.26
CA VAL A 131 2.56 6.96 8.53
C VAL A 131 1.90 7.48 7.25
N ARG A 132 0.80 8.21 7.39
CA ARG A 132 0.08 8.82 6.27
C ARG A 132 -0.12 10.31 6.50
N SER A 133 -0.26 11.06 5.41
CA SER A 133 -0.49 12.50 5.46
C SER A 133 -1.78 12.80 6.23
N HIS A 134 -1.68 13.63 7.28
CA HIS A 134 -2.85 14.01 8.09
C HIS A 134 -3.82 14.91 7.32
N ARG A 135 -3.28 15.75 6.43
CA ARG A 135 -4.05 16.57 5.49
C ARG A 135 -3.89 15.98 4.10
N THR A 136 -5.02 15.80 3.41
CA THR A 136 -5.04 15.50 1.99
C THR A 136 -4.88 16.78 1.19
N VAL A 137 -4.50 16.65 -0.08
CA VAL A 137 -4.51 17.77 -1.03
C VAL A 137 -5.36 17.39 -2.23
N ASN A 138 -6.09 18.37 -2.76
CA ASN A 138 -6.90 18.15 -3.94
C ASN A 138 -6.02 17.84 -5.15
N ARG A 139 -6.54 17.06 -6.09
CA ARG A 139 -5.90 16.70 -7.36
C ARG A 139 -5.44 17.92 -8.17
N SER A 140 -6.10 19.07 -8.00
CA SER A 140 -5.72 20.35 -8.62
C SER A 140 -4.45 21.00 -8.05
N LYS A 141 -3.93 20.52 -6.91
CA LYS A 141 -2.63 20.92 -6.40
C LYS A 141 -1.50 20.24 -7.19
N LYS A 142 -0.25 20.56 -6.85
CA LYS A 142 0.94 20.02 -7.54
C LYS A 142 1.96 19.39 -6.58
N LEU A 143 1.65 19.40 -5.28
CA LEU A 143 2.55 18.98 -4.22
C LEU A 143 1.73 18.46 -3.04
N ILE A 144 2.14 17.30 -2.51
CA ILE A 144 1.71 16.78 -1.22
C ILE A 144 2.94 16.59 -0.34
N SER A 145 2.81 16.90 0.94
CA SER A 145 3.88 16.74 1.92
C SER A 145 3.39 15.98 3.15
N LEU A 146 4.30 15.23 3.75
CA LEU A 146 4.14 14.45 4.95
C LEU A 146 5.23 14.86 5.94
N SER A 147 4.83 15.37 7.10
CA SER A 147 5.75 15.54 8.22
C SER A 147 5.96 14.19 8.91
N LEU A 148 7.21 13.76 8.97
CA LEU A 148 7.63 12.55 9.65
C LEU A 148 7.71 12.81 11.16
N PRO A 149 7.19 11.90 11.98
CA PRO A 149 7.47 11.92 13.41
C PRO A 149 8.95 11.63 13.69
N ASP A 150 9.44 12.06 14.86
CA ASP A 150 10.86 12.01 15.24
C ASP A 150 11.48 10.62 15.07
N TYR A 151 10.74 9.56 15.42
CA TYR A 151 11.21 8.17 15.32
C TYR A 151 11.43 7.69 13.86
N LEU A 152 10.93 8.42 12.85
CA LEU A 152 11.21 8.16 11.43
C LEU A 152 12.24 9.12 10.83
N MET A 153 12.67 10.16 11.55
CA MET A 153 13.57 11.17 10.98
C MET A 153 14.95 10.63 10.63
N GLN A 154 15.42 9.59 11.33
CA GLN A 154 16.75 9.02 11.16
C GLN A 154 16.76 7.69 10.40
N VAL A 155 15.59 7.19 9.99
CA VAL A 155 15.53 5.92 9.24
C VAL A 155 16.11 6.11 7.84
N GLN A 156 16.89 5.12 7.38
CA GLN A 156 17.64 5.22 6.13
C GLN A 156 16.75 5.11 4.90
N GLN A 157 15.65 4.35 4.98
CA GLN A 157 14.78 4.08 3.85
C GLN A 157 13.31 4.15 4.24
N LEU A 158 12.56 4.99 3.52
CA LEU A 158 11.10 5.04 3.57
C LEU A 158 10.52 4.72 2.20
N HIS A 159 9.74 3.64 2.14
CA HIS A 159 8.97 3.32 0.94
C HIS A 159 7.74 4.21 0.87
N LEU A 160 7.54 4.87 -0.26
CA LEU A 160 6.46 5.83 -0.44
C LEU A 160 5.38 5.28 -1.35
N TYR A 161 4.13 5.56 -1.00
CA TYR A 161 2.96 5.23 -1.81
C TYR A 161 2.02 6.42 -1.90
N ILE A 162 1.36 6.55 -3.05
CA ILE A 162 0.29 7.51 -3.29
C ILE A 162 -1.03 6.76 -3.49
N LEU A 163 -2.07 7.25 -2.83
CA LEU A 163 -3.44 6.85 -3.05
C LEU A 163 -4.24 8.10 -3.44
N VAL A 164 -5.18 7.96 -4.35
CA VAL A 164 -6.15 9.00 -4.66
C VAL A 164 -7.52 8.51 -4.27
N CYS A 165 -8.30 9.30 -3.55
CA CYS A 165 -9.69 8.99 -3.23
C CYS A 165 -10.64 10.06 -3.77
N ASP A 166 -11.88 9.66 -4.01
CA ASP A 166 -12.94 10.62 -4.32
C ASP A 166 -13.18 11.59 -3.14
N ARG A 167 -13.92 12.66 -3.41
CA ARG A 167 -14.28 13.68 -2.40
C ARG A 167 -14.98 13.12 -1.16
N ASP A 168 -15.63 11.96 -1.30
CA ASP A 168 -16.37 11.31 -0.22
C ASP A 168 -15.48 10.33 0.59
N GLY A 169 -14.25 10.07 0.14
CA GLY A 169 -13.32 9.12 0.74
C GLY A 169 -13.79 7.66 0.64
N ILE A 170 -14.67 7.35 -0.31
CA ILE A 170 -15.32 6.03 -0.47
C ILE A 170 -14.59 5.20 -1.52
N CYS A 171 -14.27 5.82 -2.66
CA CYS A 171 -13.62 5.14 -3.78
C CYS A 171 -12.16 5.57 -3.86
N TYR A 172 -11.28 4.59 -4.07
CA TYR A 172 -9.84 4.82 -4.20
C TYR A 172 -9.36 4.48 -5.60
N SER A 173 -8.19 5.00 -5.96
CA SER A 173 -7.42 4.55 -7.11
C SER A 173 -6.73 3.24 -6.77
N ARG A 174 -6.15 2.61 -7.77
CA ARG A 174 -5.04 1.70 -7.50
C ARG A 174 -3.87 2.52 -6.93
N SER A 175 -3.27 2.03 -5.84
CA SER A 175 -2.17 2.74 -5.19
C SER A 175 -0.92 2.70 -6.05
N GLN A 176 -0.15 3.79 -6.06
CA GLN A 176 1.10 3.92 -6.81
C GLN A 176 2.29 3.86 -5.86
N TYR A 177 3.28 3.00 -6.13
CA TYR A 177 4.58 3.07 -5.48
C TYR A 177 5.38 4.21 -6.11
N VAL A 178 5.92 5.11 -5.29
CA VAL A 178 6.57 6.34 -5.77
C VAL A 178 8.06 6.42 -5.40
N GLY A 179 8.63 5.29 -4.99
CA GLY A 179 10.06 5.13 -4.73
C GLY A 179 10.41 5.06 -3.24
N VAL A 180 11.71 5.18 -2.98
CA VAL A 180 12.31 5.20 -1.66
C VAL A 180 13.00 6.54 -1.42
N VAL A 181 12.94 7.06 -0.20
CA VAL A 181 13.58 8.30 0.25
C VAL A 181 14.21 8.16 1.63
#